data_AF-A0A944XFK0-F1
#
_entry.id   AF-A0A944XFK0-F1
#
_cell.length_a   1.000
_cell.length_b   1.000
_cell.length_c   1.000
_cell.angle_alpha   90.00
_cell.angle_beta   90.00
_cell.angle_gamma   90.00
#
_symmetry.space_group_name_H-M   'P 1'
#
loop_
_entity.id
_entity.type
_entity.pdbx_description
1 polymer ?
#
loop_
_entity_poly.entity_id
_entity_poly.type
_entity_poly.pdbx_seq_one_letter_code
_entity_poly.pdbx_strand_id
1 'polypeptide(L)'
;MPNEHASSQEYRANNRISVLLPLPLVGPYDYRAPEGLFLKPGDFVSVPLGKRERIGVVWGPGSDDINEARLKDVSARLECPPMTDVARDFVDWVARYTMSAPGAVLRMAMSVPSALNPAKPIIGYELAPHAPEVRFTAARRRVVNLLAEGPPREGRELAAEAGVGTGVVKGLAAAGVLQTVDLPPRKTFMEPDWQLPGPTLSPDQVRAATDLRNRVVEGGFSVTVLDGVPGSGKTEVYFEALAETLAKGEQVLVLVPEISLTAQWLNRFRDRFGTTPAEWHSDRSPG
;
A
#
# COMPACT_ATOMS: atom_id res chain seq x y z
N MET A 1 15.95 4.78 21.53
CA MET A 1 15.23 3.86 22.44
C MET A 1 14.18 3.16 21.60
N PRO A 2 14.24 1.81 21.47
CA PRO A 2 13.27 1.08 20.68
C PRO A 2 11.91 1.17 21.37
N ASN A 3 10.86 1.48 20.62
CA ASN A 3 9.51 1.59 21.15
C ASN A 3 8.94 0.16 21.35
N GLU A 4 9.40 -0.51 22.40
CA GLU A 4 8.86 -1.78 22.90
C GLU A 4 7.53 -1.56 23.63
N HIS A 5 6.52 -1.00 22.95
CA HIS A 5 5.14 -1.08 23.40
C HIS A 5 4.19 -1.20 22.20
N ALA A 6 4.44 -2.19 21.33
CA ALA A 6 3.32 -2.79 20.61
C ALA A 6 2.47 -3.48 21.68
N SER A 7 1.43 -2.80 22.18
CA SER A 7 0.51 -3.42 23.12
C SER A 7 -0.04 -4.66 22.42
N SER A 8 0.38 -5.83 22.88
CA SER A 8 -0.08 -7.13 22.37
C SER A 8 -1.47 -7.44 22.94
N GLN A 9 -2.32 -6.40 23.01
CA GLN A 9 -3.64 -6.48 23.59
C GLN A 9 -4.55 -7.06 22.53
N GLU A 10 -4.87 -8.33 22.71
CA GLU A 10 -5.82 -9.05 21.87
C GLU A 10 -7.21 -9.00 22.53
N TYR A 11 -8.20 -8.64 21.73
CA TYR A 11 -9.61 -8.71 22.09
C TYR A 11 -10.19 -9.99 21.52
N ARG A 12 -10.71 -10.82 22.42
CA ARG A 12 -11.39 -12.08 22.16
C ARG A 12 -12.89 -11.91 22.27
N ALA A 13 -13.61 -12.99 22.00
CA ALA A 13 -15.06 -13.07 22.14
C ALA A 13 -15.56 -12.39 23.43
N ASN A 14 -16.61 -11.58 23.29
CA ASN A 14 -17.26 -10.80 24.35
C ASN A 14 -16.44 -9.64 24.93
N ASN A 15 -15.19 -9.42 24.52
CA ASN A 15 -14.50 -8.20 24.90
C ASN A 15 -15.18 -6.99 24.26
N ARG A 16 -15.28 -5.91 25.05
CA ARG A 16 -15.75 -4.62 24.58
C ARG A 16 -14.58 -3.86 23.95
N ILE A 17 -14.79 -3.36 22.75
CA ILE A 17 -13.78 -2.63 21.98
C ILE A 17 -14.34 -1.30 21.50
N SER A 18 -13.48 -0.28 21.48
CA SER A 18 -13.80 1.00 20.89
C SER A 18 -13.40 0.98 19.42
N VAL A 19 -14.32 1.37 18.53
CA VAL A 19 -14.09 1.46 17.09
C VAL A 19 -14.25 2.92 16.67
N LEU A 20 -13.17 3.51 16.15
CA LEU A 20 -13.21 4.84 15.57
C LEU A 20 -13.72 4.74 14.13
N LEU A 21 -14.80 5.45 13.84
CA LEU A 21 -15.41 5.50 12.52
C LEU A 21 -14.93 6.74 11.77
N PRO A 22 -14.76 6.68 10.44
CA PRO A 22 -14.32 7.82 9.63
C PRO A 22 -15.45 8.84 9.43
N LEU A 23 -16.07 9.30 10.50
CA LEU A 23 -17.22 10.20 10.55
C LEU A 23 -16.90 11.35 11.51
N PRO A 24 -17.49 12.56 11.32
CA PRO A 24 -17.26 13.69 12.22
C PRO A 24 -18.04 13.52 13.53
N LEU A 25 -17.70 12.50 14.31
CA LEU A 25 -18.29 12.15 15.60
C LEU A 25 -17.35 12.58 16.72
N VAL A 26 -17.90 12.76 17.92
CA VAL A 26 -17.14 13.23 19.10
C VAL A 26 -16.03 12.24 19.49
N GLY A 27 -16.24 10.94 19.26
CA GLY A 27 -15.28 9.90 19.61
C GLY A 27 -15.64 8.54 18.99
N PRO A 28 -14.94 7.48 19.41
CA PRO A 28 -15.22 6.12 18.97
C PRO A 28 -16.54 5.59 19.56
N TYR A 29 -17.05 4.52 18.98
CA TYR A 29 -18.24 3.80 19.46
C TYR A 29 -17.83 2.43 19.98
N ASP A 30 -18.50 1.97 21.04
CA ASP A 30 -18.23 0.66 21.61
C ASP A 30 -19.01 -0.44 20.89
N TYR A 31 -18.29 -1.53 20.61
CA TYR A 31 -18.80 -2.75 20.02
C TYR A 31 -18.32 -3.96 20.83
N ARG A 32 -18.95 -5.11 20.59
CA ARG A 32 -18.53 -6.40 21.13
C ARG A 32 -17.73 -7.17 20.09
N ALA A 33 -16.60 -7.75 20.50
CA ALA A 33 -15.86 -8.68 19.68
C ALA A 33 -16.65 -10.01 19.55
N PRO A 34 -16.97 -10.47 18.34
CA PRO A 34 -17.77 -11.69 18.15
C PRO A 34 -16.97 -12.95 18.45
N GLU A 35 -17.66 -14.07 18.64
CA GLU A 35 -17.01 -15.37 18.75
C GLU A 35 -16.21 -15.72 17.48
N GLY A 36 -15.04 -16.34 17.68
CA GLY A 36 -14.16 -16.77 16.58
C GLY A 36 -13.35 -15.65 15.92
N LEU A 37 -13.53 -14.38 16.30
CA LEU A 37 -12.77 -13.26 15.77
C LEU A 37 -11.78 -12.73 16.81
N PHE A 38 -10.49 -12.76 16.45
CA PHE A 38 -9.43 -12.13 17.24
C PHE A 38 -9.15 -10.75 16.65
N LEU A 39 -9.33 -9.72 17.47
CA LEU A 39 -9.13 -8.33 17.10
C LEU A 39 -7.99 -7.72 17.91
N LYS A 40 -7.28 -6.77 17.34
CA LYS A 40 -6.29 -5.96 18.05
C LYS A 40 -6.44 -4.48 17.68
N PRO A 41 -5.89 -3.55 18.48
CA PRO A 41 -5.82 -2.15 18.10
C PRO A 41 -5.21 -1.98 16.70
N GLY A 42 -5.79 -1.10 15.90
CA GLY A 42 -5.41 -0.88 14.51
C GLY A 42 -6.11 -1.76 13.48
N ASP A 43 -6.76 -2.86 13.88
CA ASP A 43 -7.48 -3.70 12.92
C ASP A 43 -8.62 -2.92 12.26
N PHE A 44 -8.72 -3.04 10.94
CA PHE A 44 -9.86 -2.51 10.18
C PHE A 44 -11.03 -3.48 10.29
N VAL A 45 -12.21 -2.96 10.62
CA VAL A 45 -13.41 -3.77 10.89
C VAL A 45 -14.63 -3.19 10.20
N SER A 46 -15.53 -4.06 9.73
CA SER A 46 -16.91 -3.68 9.37
C SER A 46 -17.78 -3.76 10.60
N VAL A 47 -18.53 -2.71 10.89
CA VAL A 47 -19.44 -2.63 12.02
C VAL A 47 -20.80 -2.05 11.62
N PRO A 48 -21.88 -2.48 12.29
CA PRO A 48 -23.21 -1.94 12.02
C PRO A 48 -23.37 -0.55 12.65
N LEU A 49 -23.79 0.43 11.84
CA LEU A 49 -24.20 1.75 12.30
C LEU A 49 -25.60 2.09 11.75
N GLY A 50 -26.60 2.04 12.63
CA GLY A 50 -28.00 2.16 12.23
C GLY A 50 -28.42 0.99 11.33
N LYS A 51 -28.78 1.29 10.07
CA LYS A 51 -29.20 0.32 9.03
C LYS A 51 -28.09 -0.02 8.02
N ARG A 52 -26.88 0.50 8.18
CA ARG A 52 -25.79 0.34 7.21
C ARG A 52 -24.55 -0.22 7.90
N GLU A 53 -23.74 -0.93 7.12
CA GLU A 53 -22.38 -1.29 7.52
C GLU A 53 -21.42 -0.13 7.29
N ARG A 54 -20.40 -0.02 8.15
CA ARG A 54 -19.34 0.97 8.07
C ARG A 54 -18.01 0.34 8.38
N ILE A 55 -16.98 0.77 7.64
CA ILE A 55 -15.60 0.43 7.97
C ILE A 55 -15.11 1.40 9.04
N GLY A 56 -14.52 0.88 10.10
CA GLY A 56 -13.83 1.61 11.14
C GLY A 56 -12.51 0.95 11.51
N VAL A 57 -11.82 1.52 12.49
CA VAL A 57 -10.55 1.00 13.02
C VAL A 57 -10.72 0.75 14.52
N VAL A 58 -10.28 -0.41 15.00
CA VAL A 58 -10.25 -0.71 16.44
C VAL A 58 -9.27 0.26 17.11
N TRP A 59 -9.79 1.15 17.95
CA TRP A 59 -8.98 2.18 18.63
C TRP A 59 -8.37 1.67 19.93
N GLY A 60 -9.08 0.77 20.63
CA GLY A 60 -8.61 0.25 21.91
C GLY A 60 -9.72 -0.47 22.68
N PRO A 61 -9.60 -0.56 24.02
CA PRO A 61 -10.66 -1.11 24.83
C PRO A 61 -11.89 -0.19 24.76
N GLY A 62 -13.08 -0.76 24.86
CA GLY A 62 -14.30 0.03 24.98
C GLY A 62 -14.48 0.61 26.39
N SER A 63 -15.38 1.58 26.53
CA SER A 63 -15.72 2.19 27.83
C SER A 63 -16.68 1.30 28.63
N ASP A 64 -16.72 1.39 29.95
CA ASP A 64 -17.72 0.67 30.76
C ASP A 64 -19.09 1.40 30.84
N ASP A 65 -19.24 2.53 30.15
CA ASP A 65 -20.38 3.45 30.31
C ASP A 65 -21.68 2.96 29.64
N ILE A 66 -21.60 1.91 28.82
CA ILE A 66 -22.73 1.38 28.03
C ILE A 66 -23.18 0.02 28.59
N ASN A 67 -24.49 -0.20 28.66
CA ASN A 67 -25.04 -1.51 28.99
C ASN A 67 -24.71 -2.54 27.90
N GLU A 68 -24.21 -3.71 28.28
CA GLU A 68 -23.82 -4.79 27.36
C GLU A 68 -24.92 -5.20 26.37
N ALA A 69 -26.20 -5.16 26.78
CA ALA A 69 -27.33 -5.51 25.93
C ALA A 69 -27.53 -4.54 24.74
N ARG A 70 -26.92 -3.35 24.80
CA ARG A 70 -26.96 -2.36 23.71
C ARG A 70 -25.78 -2.47 22.75
N LEU A 71 -24.75 -3.24 23.12
CA LEU A 71 -23.59 -3.44 22.26
C LEU A 71 -23.98 -4.32 21.08
N LYS A 72 -23.67 -3.83 19.89
CA LYS A 72 -23.69 -4.63 18.67
C LYS A 72 -22.35 -5.32 18.49
N ASP A 73 -22.38 -6.46 17.81
CA ASP A 73 -21.17 -7.17 17.44
C ASP A 73 -20.47 -6.48 16.27
N VAL A 74 -19.13 -6.61 16.23
CA VAL A 74 -18.37 -6.36 15.00
C VAL A 74 -18.79 -7.39 13.94
N SER A 75 -19.08 -6.91 12.72
CA SER A 75 -19.55 -7.77 11.64
C SER A 75 -18.42 -8.62 11.04
N ALA A 76 -17.25 -8.01 10.80
CA ALA A 76 -16.09 -8.69 10.24
C ALA A 76 -14.79 -7.90 10.47
N ARG A 77 -13.65 -8.59 10.53
CA ARG A 77 -12.32 -7.99 10.35
C ARG A 77 -11.96 -7.99 8.87
N LEU A 78 -11.43 -6.89 8.35
CA LEU A 78 -10.95 -6.80 6.98
C LEU A 78 -9.55 -7.43 6.86
N GLU A 79 -9.28 -8.04 5.71
CA GLU A 79 -7.99 -8.69 5.42
C GLU A 79 -6.97 -7.70 4.90
N CYS A 80 -6.64 -6.70 5.72
CA CYS A 80 -5.58 -5.73 5.44
C CYS A 80 -4.68 -5.54 6.67
N PRO A 81 -3.43 -5.06 6.49
CA PRO A 81 -2.57 -4.76 7.61
C PRO A 81 -3.24 -3.76 8.57
N PRO A 82 -3.08 -3.95 9.89
CA PRO A 82 -3.64 -3.02 10.88
C PRO A 82 -2.98 -1.64 10.73
N MET A 83 -3.73 -0.60 11.05
CA MET A 83 -3.18 0.74 11.26
C MET A 83 -2.17 0.69 12.40
N THR A 84 -0.96 1.20 12.17
CA THR A 84 0.11 1.19 13.17
C THR A 84 -0.23 2.08 14.36
N ASP A 85 0.36 1.78 15.53
CA ASP A 85 0.20 2.60 16.74
C ASP A 85 0.63 4.05 16.48
N VAL A 86 1.75 4.25 15.77
CA VAL A 86 2.25 5.57 15.35
C VAL A 86 1.21 6.33 14.52
N ALA A 87 0.51 5.67 13.60
CA ALA A 87 -0.53 6.31 12.80
C ALA A 87 -1.76 6.67 13.63
N ARG A 88 -2.16 5.81 14.57
CA ARG A 88 -3.27 6.10 15.50
C ARG A 88 -2.94 7.27 16.42
N ASP A 89 -1.75 7.28 17.00
CA ASP A 89 -1.24 8.38 17.82
C ASP A 89 -1.17 9.68 17.03
N PHE A 90 -0.74 9.62 15.76
CA PHE A 90 -0.71 10.79 14.88
C PHE A 90 -2.12 11.32 14.58
N VAL A 91 -3.10 10.46 14.31
CA VAL A 91 -4.50 10.85 14.12
C VAL A 91 -5.04 11.53 15.38
N ASP A 92 -4.79 10.97 16.57
CA ASP A 92 -5.21 11.57 17.85
C ASP A 92 -4.50 12.90 18.12
N TRP A 93 -3.22 13.01 17.77
CA TRP A 93 -2.47 14.25 17.90
C TRP A 93 -3.01 15.34 16.96
N VAL A 94 -3.19 15.04 15.68
CA VAL A 94 -3.74 16.00 14.70
C VAL A 94 -5.14 16.44 15.12
N ALA A 95 -6.03 15.50 15.45
CA ALA A 95 -7.40 15.82 15.86
C ALA A 95 -7.44 16.77 17.07
N ARG A 96 -6.60 16.52 18.09
CA ARG A 96 -6.48 17.41 19.25
C ARG A 96 -5.89 18.76 18.88
N TYR A 97 -4.80 18.77 18.11
CA TYR A 97 -4.08 19.99 17.75
C TYR A 97 -4.94 20.92 16.89
N THR A 98 -5.72 20.37 15.95
CA THR A 98 -6.57 21.13 15.04
C THR A 98 -8.02 21.24 15.53
N MET A 99 -8.31 20.82 16.76
CA MET A 99 -9.67 20.80 17.34
C MET A 99 -10.72 20.17 16.39
N SER A 100 -10.32 19.11 15.69
CA SER A 100 -11.13 18.44 14.68
C SER A 100 -11.67 17.12 15.23
N ALA A 101 -12.82 16.67 14.71
CA ALA A 101 -13.36 15.37 15.08
C ALA A 101 -12.37 14.25 14.68
N PRO A 102 -12.02 13.31 15.58
CA PRO A 102 -10.99 12.30 15.31
C PRO A 102 -11.35 11.42 14.12
N GLY A 103 -12.64 11.09 13.93
CA GLY A 103 -13.09 10.33 12.76
C GLY A 103 -12.98 11.10 11.44
N ALA A 104 -13.01 12.43 11.44
CA ALA A 104 -12.73 13.21 10.23
C ALA A 104 -11.24 13.16 9.86
N VAL A 105 -10.35 13.16 10.85
CA VAL A 105 -8.91 12.99 10.65
C VAL A 105 -8.58 11.57 10.20
N LEU A 106 -9.18 10.56 10.85
CA LEU A 106 -9.06 9.15 10.47
C LEU A 106 -9.41 8.95 9.00
N ARG A 107 -10.49 9.57 8.52
CA ARG A 107 -10.90 9.47 7.11
C ARG A 107 -9.79 9.88 6.13
N MET A 108 -8.94 10.85 6.49
CA MET A 108 -7.82 11.29 5.66
C MET A 108 -6.62 10.32 5.72
N ALA A 109 -6.47 9.58 6.82
CA ALA A 109 -5.42 8.59 7.01
C ALA A 109 -5.78 7.20 6.44
N MET A 110 -7.06 6.95 6.16
CA MET A 110 -7.54 5.70 5.59
C MET A 110 -7.39 5.68 4.06
N SER A 111 -7.11 4.50 3.51
CA SER A 111 -7.20 4.27 2.08
C SER A 111 -8.66 4.19 1.61
N VAL A 112 -8.86 4.18 0.29
CA VAL A 112 -10.19 3.94 -0.29
C VAL A 112 -10.73 2.56 0.15
N PRO A 113 -12.04 2.39 0.34
CA PRO A 113 -12.61 1.14 0.85
C PRO A 113 -12.22 -0.11 0.06
N SER A 114 -12.05 0.00 -1.26
CA SER A 114 -11.63 -1.12 -2.12
C SER A 114 -10.22 -1.64 -1.78
N ALA A 115 -9.31 -0.76 -1.36
CA ALA A 115 -7.94 -1.10 -0.99
C ALA A 115 -7.83 -1.79 0.39
N LEU A 116 -8.92 -1.81 1.16
CA LEU A 116 -8.99 -2.51 2.45
C LEU A 116 -9.50 -3.95 2.29
N ASN A 117 -9.86 -4.35 1.07
CA ASN A 117 -10.20 -5.73 0.74
C ASN A 117 -8.98 -6.42 0.13
N PRO A 118 -8.89 -7.76 0.20
CA PRO A 118 -7.81 -8.49 -0.44
C PRO A 118 -7.74 -8.14 -1.93
N ALA A 119 -6.50 -7.97 -2.43
CA ALA A 119 -6.27 -7.71 -3.85
C ALA A 119 -6.92 -8.82 -4.66
N LYS A 120 -7.77 -8.46 -5.62
CA LYS A 120 -8.41 -9.45 -6.49
C LYS A 120 -7.32 -10.17 -7.29
N PRO A 121 -7.30 -11.51 -7.30
CA PRO A 121 -6.35 -12.24 -8.12
C PRO A 121 -6.51 -11.83 -9.60
N ILE A 122 -5.39 -11.75 -10.31
CA ILE A 122 -5.40 -11.52 -11.74
C ILE A 122 -5.73 -12.86 -12.40
N ILE A 123 -6.77 -12.90 -13.24
CA ILE A 123 -7.12 -14.14 -13.95
C ILE A 123 -6.12 -14.35 -15.09
N GLY A 124 -5.24 -15.34 -14.92
CA GLY A 124 -4.35 -15.85 -15.95
C GLY A 124 -4.98 -17.00 -16.74
N TYR A 125 -4.33 -17.34 -17.86
CA TYR A 125 -4.63 -18.52 -18.66
C TYR A 125 -3.38 -19.38 -18.78
N GLU A 126 -3.57 -20.69 -18.66
CA GLU A 126 -2.58 -21.72 -18.97
C GLU A 126 -3.22 -22.83 -19.81
N LEU A 127 -2.39 -23.72 -20.37
CA LEU A 127 -2.92 -24.89 -21.09
C LEU A 127 -3.63 -25.82 -20.12
N ALA A 128 -4.83 -26.27 -20.50
CA ALA A 128 -5.54 -27.28 -19.74
C ALA A 128 -4.75 -28.61 -19.79
N PRO A 129 -4.60 -29.34 -18.65
CA PRO A 129 -3.89 -30.63 -18.60
C PRO A 129 -4.44 -31.67 -19.59
N HIS A 130 -5.74 -31.57 -19.88
CA HIS A 130 -6.45 -32.41 -20.84
C HIS A 130 -7.18 -31.55 -21.86
N ALA A 131 -6.43 -30.82 -22.67
CA ALA A 131 -6.99 -30.00 -23.73
C ALA A 131 -7.72 -30.88 -24.78
N PRO A 132 -8.97 -30.57 -25.14
CA PRO A 132 -9.70 -31.31 -26.16
C PRO A 132 -9.10 -31.08 -27.55
N GLU A 133 -9.25 -32.07 -28.43
CA GLU A 133 -8.87 -31.91 -29.83
C GLU A 133 -9.78 -30.88 -30.51
N VAL A 134 -9.23 -29.70 -30.76
CA VAL A 134 -9.91 -28.63 -31.47
C VAL A 134 -9.18 -28.27 -32.76
N ARG A 135 -9.93 -27.74 -33.73
CA ARG A 135 -9.32 -27.16 -34.92
C ARG A 135 -8.49 -25.92 -34.54
N PHE A 136 -7.17 -26.06 -34.66
CA PHE A 136 -6.24 -24.95 -34.48
C PHE A 136 -6.14 -24.12 -35.77
N THR A 137 -6.73 -22.92 -35.75
CA THR A 137 -6.35 -21.88 -36.71
C THR A 137 -4.94 -21.40 -36.42
N ALA A 138 -4.28 -20.75 -37.38
CA ALA A 138 -2.95 -20.17 -37.17
C ALA A 138 -2.90 -19.22 -35.95
N ALA A 139 -3.97 -18.45 -35.73
CA ALA A 139 -4.10 -17.57 -34.56
C ALA A 139 -4.17 -18.34 -33.23
N ARG A 140 -4.94 -19.43 -33.17
CA ARG A 140 -5.03 -20.28 -31.96
C ARG A 140 -3.72 -20.98 -31.66
N ARG A 141 -3.00 -21.43 -32.69
CA ARG A 141 -1.72 -22.11 -32.54
C ARG A 141 -0.64 -21.18 -31.96
N ARG A 142 -0.63 -19.90 -32.33
CA ARG A 142 0.29 -18.91 -31.72
C ARG A 142 0.06 -18.76 -30.22
N VAL A 143 -1.21 -18.69 -29.79
CA VAL A 143 -1.56 -18.59 -28.37
C VAL A 143 -1.12 -19.84 -27.60
N VAL A 144 -1.39 -21.03 -28.12
CA VAL A 144 -0.98 -22.30 -27.48
C VAL A 144 0.53 -22.43 -27.42
N ASN A 145 1.25 -22.07 -28.47
CA ASN A 145 2.71 -22.16 -28.50
C ASN A 145 3.38 -21.25 -27.46
N LEU A 146 2.82 -20.06 -27.20
CA LEU A 146 3.34 -19.17 -26.14
C LEU A 146 3.18 -19.76 -24.73
N LEU A 147 2.16 -20.58 -24.51
CA LEU A 147 1.89 -21.22 -23.21
C LEU A 147 2.49 -22.63 -23.09
N ALA A 148 2.94 -23.25 -24.18
CA ALA A 148 3.47 -24.62 -24.18
C ALA A 148 4.76 -24.77 -23.33
N GLU A 149 5.56 -23.71 -23.25
CA GLU A 149 6.82 -23.68 -22.48
C GLU A 149 6.88 -22.49 -21.51
N GLY A 150 5.78 -21.76 -21.34
CA GLY A 150 5.72 -20.51 -20.60
C GLY A 150 4.87 -20.58 -19.33
N PRO A 151 5.08 -19.69 -18.34
CA PRO A 151 4.20 -19.58 -17.18
C PRO A 151 2.80 -19.10 -17.61
N PRO A 152 1.78 -19.23 -16.75
CA PRO A 152 0.46 -18.67 -17.03
C PRO A 152 0.53 -17.16 -17.25
N ARG A 153 -0.28 -16.64 -18.18
CA ARG A 153 -0.27 -15.23 -18.59
C ARG A 153 -1.66 -14.62 -18.55
N GLU A 154 -1.73 -13.32 -18.32
CA GLU A 154 -3.00 -12.58 -18.43
C GLU A 154 -3.51 -12.60 -19.89
N GLY A 155 -4.82 -12.74 -20.08
CA GLY A 155 -5.39 -12.86 -21.43
C GLY A 155 -5.12 -11.67 -22.36
N ARG A 156 -4.97 -10.45 -21.83
CA ARG A 156 -4.63 -9.26 -22.64
C ARG A 156 -3.17 -9.28 -23.12
N GLU A 157 -2.26 -9.66 -22.23
CA GLU A 157 -0.83 -9.79 -22.52
C GLU A 157 -0.60 -10.91 -23.54
N LEU A 158 -1.19 -12.07 -23.29
CA LEU A 158 -1.13 -13.23 -24.19
C LEU A 158 -1.69 -12.91 -25.59
N ALA A 159 -2.78 -12.15 -25.67
CA ALA A 159 -3.35 -11.72 -26.95
C ALA A 159 -2.40 -10.76 -27.70
N ALA A 160 -1.81 -9.80 -26.98
CA ALA A 160 -0.88 -8.83 -27.56
C ALA A 160 0.39 -9.52 -28.09
N GLU A 161 1.01 -10.39 -27.30
CA GLU A 161 2.24 -11.11 -27.66
C GLU A 161 2.00 -12.12 -28.79
N ALA A 162 0.85 -12.80 -28.81
CA ALA A 162 0.46 -13.68 -29.91
C ALA A 162 0.05 -12.93 -31.20
N GLY A 163 -0.09 -11.60 -31.15
CA GLY A 163 -0.61 -10.80 -32.25
C GLY A 163 -2.03 -11.21 -32.64
N VAL A 164 -2.93 -11.37 -31.67
CA VAL A 164 -4.34 -11.76 -31.87
C VAL A 164 -5.29 -10.89 -31.03
N GLY A 165 -6.59 -10.94 -31.34
CA GLY A 165 -7.61 -10.32 -30.49
C GLY A 165 -7.89 -11.14 -29.23
N THR A 166 -8.30 -10.49 -28.13
CA THR A 166 -8.65 -11.15 -26.85
C THR A 166 -9.77 -12.19 -26.98
N GLY A 167 -10.63 -12.06 -28.01
CA GLY A 167 -11.66 -13.06 -28.33
C GLY A 167 -11.10 -14.43 -28.69
N VAL A 168 -9.88 -14.51 -29.24
CA VAL A 168 -9.22 -15.80 -29.54
C VAL A 168 -8.85 -16.52 -28.25
N VAL A 169 -8.30 -15.81 -27.26
CA VAL A 169 -7.97 -16.35 -25.94
C VAL A 169 -9.23 -16.82 -25.21
N LYS A 170 -10.27 -15.96 -25.16
CA LYS A 170 -11.57 -16.33 -24.57
C LYS A 170 -12.21 -17.53 -25.25
N GLY A 171 -12.12 -17.62 -26.58
CA GLY A 171 -12.64 -18.74 -27.35
C GLY A 171 -11.88 -20.05 -27.11
N LEU A 172 -10.57 -20.00 -26.85
CA LEU A 172 -9.78 -21.18 -26.46
C LEU A 172 -10.12 -21.63 -25.03
N ALA A 173 -10.33 -20.69 -24.11
CA ALA A 173 -10.79 -21.01 -22.76
C ALA A 173 -12.20 -21.62 -22.75
N ALA A 174 -13.14 -21.04 -23.50
CA ALA A 174 -14.49 -21.59 -23.65
C ALA A 174 -14.50 -22.98 -24.32
N ALA A 175 -13.52 -23.25 -25.19
CA ALA A 175 -13.33 -24.55 -25.81
C ALA A 175 -12.58 -25.56 -24.91
N GLY A 176 -12.21 -25.19 -23.67
CA GLY A 176 -11.51 -26.07 -22.72
C GLY A 176 -10.03 -26.30 -23.04
N VAL A 177 -9.45 -25.58 -24.00
CA VAL A 177 -8.02 -25.68 -24.34
C VAL A 177 -7.17 -24.90 -23.34
N LEU A 178 -7.71 -23.80 -22.82
CA LEU A 178 -7.10 -23.02 -21.75
C LEU A 178 -7.94 -23.15 -20.48
N GLN A 179 -7.28 -23.22 -19.33
CA GLN A 179 -7.93 -23.08 -18.03
C GLN A 179 -7.50 -21.77 -17.37
N THR A 180 -8.35 -21.26 -16.49
CA THR A 180 -8.07 -20.05 -15.71
C THR A 180 -7.33 -20.40 -14.44
N VAL A 181 -6.30 -19.61 -14.13
CA VAL A 181 -5.56 -19.72 -12.87
C VAL A 181 -5.41 -18.36 -12.22
N ASP A 182 -5.32 -18.34 -10.90
CA ASP A 182 -5.06 -17.13 -10.14
C ASP A 182 -3.58 -16.78 -10.24
N LEU A 183 -3.28 -15.66 -10.89
CA LEU A 183 -1.94 -15.09 -10.91
C LEU A 183 -1.76 -14.15 -9.71
N PRO A 184 -0.55 -14.11 -9.14
CA PRO A 184 -0.23 -13.13 -8.11
C PRO A 184 -0.44 -11.71 -8.66
N PRO A 185 -0.86 -10.76 -7.81
CA PRO A 185 -0.97 -9.36 -8.21
C PRO A 185 0.39 -8.88 -8.74
N ARG A 186 0.36 -8.10 -9.84
CA ARG A 186 1.60 -7.56 -10.43
C ARG A 186 2.31 -6.68 -9.40
N LYS A 187 3.63 -6.81 -9.30
CA LYS A 187 4.46 -5.79 -8.65
C LYS A 187 4.28 -4.49 -9.41
N THR A 188 3.63 -3.51 -8.80
CA THR A 188 3.27 -2.24 -9.45
C THR A 188 4.47 -1.31 -9.61
N PHE A 189 5.53 -1.49 -8.81
CA PHE A 189 6.68 -0.60 -8.75
C PHE A 189 7.99 -1.36 -8.97
N MET A 190 8.88 -0.78 -9.78
CA MET A 190 10.24 -1.29 -9.96
C MET A 190 11.09 -0.94 -8.73
N GLU A 191 11.97 -1.86 -8.34
CA GLU A 191 12.87 -1.66 -7.20
C GLU A 191 14.01 -0.69 -7.61
N PRO A 192 14.31 0.33 -6.79
CA PRO A 192 15.38 1.28 -7.09
C PRO A 192 16.76 0.66 -6.91
N ASP A 193 17.68 0.99 -7.80
CA ASP A 193 19.10 0.65 -7.70
C ASP A 193 19.88 1.81 -7.05
N TRP A 194 20.19 1.67 -5.77
CA TRP A 194 20.95 2.67 -5.01
C TRP A 194 22.44 2.71 -5.38
N GLN A 195 22.96 1.71 -6.10
CA GLN A 195 24.38 1.59 -6.47
C GLN A 195 24.75 2.40 -7.72
N LEU A 196 23.75 2.89 -8.47
CA LEU A 196 24.02 3.70 -9.65
C LEU A 196 24.84 4.96 -9.29
N PRO A 197 25.80 5.36 -10.14
CA PRO A 197 26.64 6.51 -9.85
C PRO A 197 25.85 7.82 -9.86
N GLY A 198 26.07 8.64 -8.83
CA GLY A 198 25.59 10.02 -8.77
C GLY A 198 26.56 11.03 -9.40
N PRO A 199 26.17 12.32 -9.50
CA PRO A 199 27.07 13.38 -9.95
C PRO A 199 28.21 13.63 -8.95
N THR A 200 29.33 14.16 -9.44
CA THR A 200 30.45 14.56 -8.57
C THR A 200 30.05 15.73 -7.68
N LEU A 201 30.04 15.51 -6.36
CA LEU A 201 29.69 16.52 -5.37
C LEU A 201 30.86 17.48 -5.08
N SER A 202 30.54 18.73 -4.80
CA SER A 202 31.50 19.72 -4.30
C SER A 202 31.96 19.40 -2.87
N PRO A 203 33.08 19.96 -2.38
CA PRO A 203 33.54 19.71 -1.01
C PRO A 203 32.51 20.03 0.07
N ASP A 204 31.68 21.06 -0.13
CA ASP A 204 30.63 21.45 0.81
C ASP A 204 29.45 20.49 0.77
N GLN A 205 29.07 20.05 -0.44
CA GLN A 205 28.03 19.05 -0.64
C GLN A 205 28.44 17.69 -0.05
N VAL A 206 29.70 17.28 -0.21
CA VAL A 206 30.23 16.04 0.40
C VAL A 206 30.09 16.11 1.91
N ARG A 207 30.49 17.22 2.56
CA ARG A 207 30.36 17.34 4.02
C ARG A 207 28.90 17.23 4.47
N ALA A 208 27.98 17.93 3.79
CA ALA A 208 26.56 17.87 4.12
C ALA A 208 25.96 16.47 3.88
N ALA A 209 26.33 15.81 2.77
CA ALA A 209 25.89 14.46 2.45
C ALA A 209 26.41 13.44 3.46
N THR A 210 27.67 13.55 3.88
CA THR A 210 28.24 12.69 4.92
C THR A 210 27.51 12.85 6.26
N ASP A 211 27.19 14.09 6.68
CA ASP A 211 26.41 14.30 7.91
C ASP A 211 25.02 13.63 7.82
N LEU A 212 24.31 13.83 6.71
CA LEU A 212 23.00 13.20 6.50
C LEU A 212 23.10 11.66 6.49
N ARG A 213 24.09 11.09 5.79
CA ARG A 213 24.31 9.64 5.76
C ARG A 213 24.64 9.10 7.14
N ASN A 214 25.48 9.77 7.91
CA ASN A 214 25.82 9.35 9.27
C ASN A 214 24.57 9.30 10.16
N ARG A 215 23.68 10.29 10.06
CA ARG A 215 22.38 10.28 10.78
C ARG A 215 21.50 9.11 10.37
N VAL A 216 21.47 8.78 9.08
CA VAL A 216 20.76 7.58 8.60
C VAL A 216 21.40 6.32 9.17
N VAL A 217 22.73 6.22 9.19
CA VAL A 217 23.48 5.07 9.73
C VAL A 217 23.20 4.89 11.22
N GLU A 218 23.35 5.96 12.01
CA GLU A 218 23.07 6.01 13.47
C GLU A 218 21.63 5.58 13.78
N GLY A 219 20.68 5.94 12.90
CA GLY A 219 19.27 5.62 13.06
C GLY A 219 18.59 6.45 14.15
N GLY A 220 17.30 6.21 14.34
CA GLY A 220 16.47 6.99 15.27
C GLY A 220 15.99 8.33 14.71
N PHE A 221 15.32 9.11 15.55
CA PHE A 221 14.73 10.39 15.13
C PHE A 221 15.78 11.50 15.07
N SER A 222 15.90 12.16 13.92
CA SER A 222 16.70 13.37 13.76
C SER A 222 16.00 14.35 12.81
N VAL A 223 16.28 15.64 13.01
CA VAL A 223 15.77 16.72 12.14
C VAL A 223 16.97 17.50 11.62
N THR A 224 17.06 17.64 10.31
CA THR A 224 18.14 18.39 9.65
C THR A 224 17.56 19.42 8.69
N VAL A 225 18.04 20.65 8.79
CA VAL A 225 17.75 21.71 7.81
C VAL A 225 18.91 21.78 6.83
N LEU A 226 18.65 21.46 5.57
CA LEU A 226 19.62 21.62 4.49
C LEU A 226 19.39 22.97 3.79
N ASP A 227 20.10 23.99 4.26
CA ASP A 227 20.00 25.34 3.71
C ASP A 227 20.91 25.54 2.49
N GLY A 228 20.40 26.27 1.49
CA GLY A 228 21.14 26.61 0.29
C GLY A 228 20.27 27.26 -0.78
N VAL A 229 20.87 28.11 -1.60
CA VAL A 229 20.17 28.80 -2.70
C VAL A 229 19.67 27.81 -3.77
N PRO A 230 18.66 28.17 -4.59
CA PRO A 230 18.29 27.39 -5.77
C PRO A 230 19.52 27.12 -6.65
N GLY A 231 19.66 25.89 -7.15
CA GLY A 231 20.83 25.49 -7.96
C GLY A 231 22.08 25.07 -7.15
N SER A 232 22.10 25.21 -5.82
CA SER A 232 23.24 24.78 -4.98
C SER A 232 23.43 23.25 -4.88
N GLY A 233 22.58 22.46 -5.54
CA GLY A 233 22.65 20.99 -5.53
C GLY A 233 22.11 20.31 -4.28
N LYS A 234 21.18 20.94 -3.55
CA LYS A 234 20.49 20.31 -2.39
C LYS A 234 19.91 18.93 -2.72
N THR A 235 19.39 18.77 -3.94
CA THR A 235 18.88 17.50 -4.45
C THR A 235 19.91 16.39 -4.41
N GLU A 236 21.11 16.66 -4.92
CA GLU A 236 22.17 15.66 -4.97
C GLU A 236 22.66 15.31 -3.56
N VAL A 237 22.63 16.27 -2.63
CA VAL A 237 22.99 16.05 -1.23
C VAL A 237 21.99 15.14 -0.51
N TYR A 238 20.67 15.38 -0.65
CA TYR A 238 19.70 14.49 0.01
C TYR A 238 19.57 13.14 -0.70
N PHE A 239 19.90 13.03 -1.99
CA PHE A 239 19.96 11.75 -2.70
C PHE A 239 20.96 10.77 -2.09
N GLU A 240 22.05 11.26 -1.49
CA GLU A 240 23.00 10.42 -0.77
C GLU A 240 22.39 9.84 0.52
N ALA A 241 21.53 10.58 1.20
CA ALA A 241 20.77 10.07 2.34
C ALA A 241 19.74 9.02 1.90
N LEU A 242 19.04 9.28 0.79
CA LEU A 242 18.11 8.32 0.16
C LEU A 242 18.80 7.01 -0.20
N ALA A 243 19.96 7.08 -0.85
CA ALA A 243 20.73 5.90 -1.23
C ALA A 243 21.17 5.08 -0.01
N GLU A 244 21.58 5.74 1.08
CA GLU A 244 21.91 5.06 2.34
C GLU A 244 20.69 4.38 2.98
N THR A 245 19.51 5.03 2.99
CA THR A 245 18.27 4.42 3.48
C THR A 245 17.87 3.20 2.62
N LEU A 246 17.96 3.33 1.30
CA LEU A 246 17.66 2.23 0.37
C LEU A 246 18.66 1.07 0.50
N ALA A 247 19.94 1.35 0.77
CA ALA A 247 20.96 0.33 1.02
C ALA A 247 20.66 -0.52 2.27
N LYS A 248 19.94 0.03 3.25
CA LYS A 248 19.42 -0.70 4.42
C LYS A 248 18.17 -1.52 4.13
N GLY A 249 17.61 -1.43 2.91
CA GLY A 249 16.34 -2.07 2.54
C GLY A 249 15.11 -1.37 3.10
N GLU A 250 15.26 -0.10 3.54
CA GLU A 250 14.16 0.71 4.07
C GLU A 250 13.50 1.56 2.97
N GLN A 251 12.36 2.17 3.28
CA GLN A 251 11.60 3.03 2.35
C GLN A 251 11.84 4.51 2.61
N VAL A 252 11.70 5.34 1.57
CA VAL A 252 11.81 6.80 1.68
C VAL A 252 10.52 7.48 1.23
N LEU A 253 10.06 8.46 2.02
CA LEU A 253 8.99 9.37 1.66
C LEU A 253 9.57 10.75 1.34
N VAL A 254 9.36 11.25 0.12
CA VAL A 254 9.74 12.60 -0.28
C VAL A 254 8.49 13.42 -0.52
N LEU A 255 8.28 14.45 0.29
CA LEU A 255 7.16 15.38 0.15
C LEU A 255 7.62 16.62 -0.61
N VAL A 256 6.95 16.90 -1.73
CA VAL A 256 7.19 18.09 -2.55
C VAL A 256 5.90 18.92 -2.62
N PRO A 257 6.00 20.25 -2.82
CA PRO A 257 4.82 21.05 -3.15
C PRO A 257 4.12 20.49 -4.39
N GLU A 258 2.79 20.58 -4.46
CA GLU A 258 1.97 20.01 -5.55
C GLU A 258 2.49 20.37 -6.96
N ILE A 259 2.83 21.65 -7.16
CA ILE A 259 3.34 22.16 -8.44
C ILE A 259 4.79 21.75 -8.78
N SER A 260 5.50 21.09 -7.86
CA SER A 260 6.93 20.77 -7.99
C SER A 260 7.20 19.38 -8.56
N LEU A 261 6.16 18.54 -8.74
CA LEU A 261 6.29 17.22 -9.37
C LEU A 261 6.47 17.35 -10.89
N THR A 262 7.61 17.90 -11.29
CA THR A 262 7.96 18.11 -12.70
C THR A 262 8.60 16.85 -13.30
N ALA A 263 8.45 16.66 -14.61
CA ALA A 263 9.14 15.60 -15.34
C ALA A 263 10.67 15.64 -15.14
N GLN A 264 11.23 16.85 -14.99
CA GLN A 264 12.66 17.03 -14.71
C GLN A 264 13.05 16.44 -13.34
N TRP A 265 12.23 16.62 -12.32
CA TRP A 265 12.47 16.05 -10.99
C TRP A 265 12.36 14.52 -11.00
N LEU A 266 11.36 13.97 -11.69
CA LEU A 266 11.20 12.52 -11.86
C LEU A 266 12.36 11.89 -12.62
N ASN A 267 12.87 12.57 -13.66
CA ASN A 267 14.04 12.10 -14.40
C ASN A 267 15.28 12.00 -13.53
N ARG A 268 15.49 12.93 -12.57
CA ARG A 268 16.62 12.83 -11.64
C ARG A 268 16.56 11.57 -10.78
N PHE A 269 15.37 11.13 -10.36
CA PHE A 269 15.22 9.86 -9.66
C PHE A 269 15.54 8.67 -10.57
N ARG A 270 15.05 8.70 -11.82
CA ARG A 270 15.36 7.66 -12.80
C ARG A 270 16.86 7.56 -13.08
N ASP A 271 17.53 8.70 -13.22
CA ASP A 271 18.96 8.75 -13.47
C ASP A 271 19.76 8.27 -12.24
N ARG A 272 19.33 8.63 -11.03
CA ARG A 272 20.03 8.27 -9.78
C ARG A 272 19.74 6.86 -9.27
N PHE A 273 18.55 6.32 -9.54
CA PHE A 273 18.04 5.08 -8.94
C PHE A 273 17.47 4.07 -9.96
N GLY A 274 17.57 4.34 -11.26
CA GLY A 274 17.12 3.44 -12.34
C GLY A 274 15.60 3.37 -12.53
N THR A 275 14.83 3.98 -11.64
CA THR A 275 13.36 3.97 -11.65
C THR A 275 12.78 5.30 -11.18
N THR A 276 11.53 5.57 -11.56
CA THR A 276 10.76 6.68 -10.99
C THR A 276 10.16 6.27 -9.64
N PRO A 277 10.04 7.20 -8.68
CA PRO A 277 9.39 6.92 -7.41
C PRO A 277 7.90 6.60 -7.60
N ALA A 278 7.29 5.93 -6.62
CA ALA A 278 5.84 5.78 -6.57
C ALA A 278 5.20 7.17 -6.36
N GLU A 279 4.55 7.67 -7.39
CA GLU A 279 3.92 8.99 -7.37
C GLU A 279 2.55 8.94 -6.68
N TRP A 280 2.30 9.88 -5.76
CA TRP A 280 1.01 10.07 -5.11
C TRP A 280 0.54 11.51 -5.33
N HIS A 281 -0.43 11.70 -6.24
CA HIS A 281 -1.04 13.01 -6.53
C HIS A 281 -2.52 12.87 -6.86
N SER A 282 -3.25 13.98 -6.79
CA SER A 282 -4.72 14.08 -6.91
C SER A 282 -5.28 13.52 -8.23
N ASP A 283 -4.54 13.60 -9.33
CA ASP A 283 -4.98 13.09 -10.64
C ASP A 283 -4.82 11.57 -10.84
N ARG A 284 -4.28 10.82 -9.87
CA ARG A 284 -4.21 9.35 -9.98
C ARG A 284 -5.54 8.73 -9.56
N SER A 285 -6.08 7.85 -10.41
CA SER A 285 -7.19 6.97 -10.02
C SER A 285 -6.75 6.03 -8.89
N PRO A 286 -7.63 5.65 -7.96
CA PRO A 286 -7.29 4.66 -6.93
C PRO A 286 -6.84 3.37 -7.61
N GLY A 287 -5.55 3.05 -7.45
CA GLY A 287 -4.92 1.84 -8.00
C GLY A 287 -5.29 0.60 -7.21
#